data_AF-A0A7Y0LY92-F1
#
_entry.id   AF-A0A7Y0LY92-F1
#
_cell.length_a   1.000
_cell.length_b   1.000
_cell.length_c   1.000
_cell.angle_alpha   90.00
_cell.angle_beta   90.00
_cell.angle_gamma   90.00
#
_symmetry.space_group_name_H-M   'P 1'
#
loop_
_entity.id
_entity.type
_entity.pdbx_description
1 polymer ?
#
loop_
_entity_poly.entity_id
_entity_poly.type
_entity_poly.pdbx_seq_one_letter_code
_entity_poly.pdbx_strand_id
1 'polypeptide(L)' 'MPFGRWGEIFADDIVAAAMIDRLVHHAEVLTLTGESYRTRTRRDLLTTTPASTR' A
#
# COMPACT_ATOMS: atom_id res chain seq x y z
N MET A 1 1.32 -8.95 10.58
CA MET A 1 1.34 -7.73 11.42
C MET A 1 1.53 -6.50 10.51
N PRO A 2 0.90 -5.35 10.80
CA PRO A 2 0.87 -4.17 9.93
C PRO A 2 2.24 -3.64 9.49
N PHE A 3 3.30 -3.90 10.26
CA PHE A 3 4.66 -3.41 9.98
C PHE A 3 5.68 -4.53 9.75
N GLY A 4 5.26 -5.78 9.52
CA GLY A 4 6.15 -6.94 9.53
C GLY A 4 7.29 -6.95 8.49
N ARG A 5 7.21 -6.12 7.43
CA ARG A 5 8.27 -5.99 6.41
C ARG A 5 9.23 -4.83 6.66
N TRP A 6 9.05 -4.08 7.75
CA TRP A 6 9.87 -2.89 8.00
C TRP A 6 11.31 -3.25 8.38
N GLY A 7 11.57 -4.44 8.94
CA GLY A 7 12.92 -4.95 9.15
C GLY A 7 13.74 -5.04 7.86
N GLU A 8 13.11 -5.42 6.74
CA GLU A 8 13.76 -5.46 5.43
C GLU A 8 14.13 -4.06 4.90
N ILE A 9 13.37 -3.03 5.30
CA ILE A 9 13.56 -1.63 4.85
C ILE A 9 14.60 -0.92 5.72
N PHE A 10 14.55 -1.13 7.03
CA PHE A 10 15.45 -0.48 8.00
C PHE A 10 16.67 -1.34 8.37
N ALA A 11 16.91 -2.42 7.61
CA ALA A 11 18.02 -3.38 7.73
C ALA A 11 18.13 -4.16 9.05
N ASP A 12 17.39 -3.77 10.09
CA ASP A 12 17.41 -4.39 11.42
C ASP A 12 16.01 -4.29 12.08
N ASP A 13 15.54 -5.42 12.62
CA ASP A 13 14.24 -5.55 13.29
C ASP A 13 14.13 -4.70 14.57
N ILE A 14 15.22 -4.53 15.32
CA ILE A 14 15.28 -3.73 16.54
C ILE A 14 15.11 -2.25 16.21
N VAL A 15 15.81 -1.78 15.17
CA VAL A 15 15.71 -0.39 14.72
C VAL A 15 14.31 -0.12 14.15
N ALA A 16 13.78 -1.05 13.34
CA ALA A 16 12.42 -0.95 12.81
C ALA A 16 11.40 -0.86 13.95
N ALA A 17 11.49 -1.71 14.97
CA ALA A 17 10.59 -1.69 16.12
C ALA A 17 10.65 -0.35 16.89
N ALA A 18 11.85 0.17 17.16
CA ALA A 18 12.02 1.45 17.85
C ALA A 18 11.49 2.65 17.05
N MET A 19 11.55 2.59 15.71
CA MET A 19 10.96 3.61 14.84
C MET A 19 9.43 3.52 14.82
N ILE A 20 8.88 2.31 14.69
CA ILE A 20 7.44 2.07 14.72
C ILE A 20 6.86 2.60 16.02
N ASP A 21 7.44 2.23 17.16
CA ASP A 21 7.02 2.69 18.50
C ASP A 21 6.85 4.21 18.57
N ARG A 22 7.87 4.96 18.15
CA ARG A 22 7.85 6.44 18.12
C ARG A 22 6.79 7.01 17.17
N LEU A 23 6.64 6.41 15.99
CA LEU A 23 5.69 6.89 14.97
C LEU A 23 4.23 6.61 15.35
N VAL A 24 3.95 5.48 16.00
CA VAL A 24 2.59 5.07 16.36
C VAL A 24 2.13 5.62 17.70
N HIS A 25 3.04 6.10 18.57
CA HIS A 25 2.72 6.60 19.91
C HIS A 25 1.60 7.64 19.94
N HIS A 26 1.52 8.52 18.93
CA HIS A 26 0.48 9.53 18.80
C HIS A 26 -0.19 9.49 17.41
N ALA A 27 -0.38 8.30 16.85
CA ALA A 27 -1.01 8.12 15.54
C ALA A 27 -2.20 7.16 15.60
N GLU A 28 -3.10 7.31 14.64
CA GLU A 28 -4.13 6.33 14.35
C GLU A 28 -3.71 5.48 13.15
N VAL A 29 -3.79 4.15 13.28
CA VAL A 29 -3.40 3.22 12.22
C VAL A 29 -4.63 2.83 11.40
N LEU A 30 -4.76 3.41 10.20
CA LEU A 30 -5.81 3.07 9.26
C LEU A 30 -5.36 1.97 8.31
N THR A 31 -6.00 0.80 8.38
CA THR A 31 -5.75 -0.29 7.44
C THR A 31 -6.63 -0.12 6.21
N LEU A 32 -6.02 0.18 5.07
CA LEU A 32 -6.72 0.34 3.80
C LEU A 32 -6.78 -1.00 3.05
N THR A 33 -7.97 -1.34 2.56
CA THR A 33 -8.23 -2.52 1.73
C THR A 33 -9.01 -2.14 0.50
N GLY A 34 -8.93 -2.95 -0.57
CA GLY A 34 -9.67 -2.74 -1.81
C GLY A 34 -8.75 -2.55 -3.01
N GLU A 35 -9.36 -2.50 -4.20
CA GLU A 35 -8.60 -2.29 -5.43
C GLU A 35 -8.03 -0.87 -5.52
N SER A 36 -6.84 -0.75 -6.11
CA SER A 36 -6.26 0.55 -6.48
C SER A 36 -7.22 1.31 -7.38
N TYR A 37 -7.60 2.51 -6.97
CA TYR A 37 -8.47 3.39 -7.75
C TYR A 37 -7.93 3.60 -9.17
N ARG A 38 -6.61 3.80 -9.31
CA ARG A 38 -5.94 3.98 -10.62
C ARG A 38 -6.05 2.72 -11.49
N THR A 39 -5.90 1.55 -10.89
CA THR A 39 -5.99 0.28 -11.61
C THR A 39 -7.42 0.02 -12.06
N ARG A 40 -8.41 0.31 -11.19
CA ARG A 40 -9.83 0.23 -11.54
C ARG A 40 -10.14 1.15 -12.73
N THR A 41 -9.80 2.43 -12.65
CA THR A 41 -10.00 3.38 -13.76
C THR A 41 -9.31 2.92 -15.04
N ARG A 42 -8.08 2.42 -14.97
CA ARG A 42 -7.39 1.87 -16.15
C ARG A 42 -8.16 0.69 -16.74
N ARG A 43 -8.61 -0.24 -15.90
CA ARG A 43 -9.40 -1.39 -16.35
C ARG A 43 -10.69 -0.94 -17.02
N ASP A 44 -11.41 0.01 -16.42
CA ASP A 44 -12.66 0.56 -16.96
C ASP A 44 -12.46 1.22 -18.33
N LEU A 45 -11.34 1.94 -18.52
CA LEU A 45 -10.97 2.54 -19.82
C LEU A 45 -10.67 1.48 -20.87
N LEU A 46 -9.92 0.44 -20.50
CA LEU A 46 -9.60 -0.68 -21.38
C LEU A 46 -10.85 -1.50 -21.75
N THR A 47 -11.84 -1.63 -20.86
CA THR A 47 -13.10 -2.33 -21.14
C THR A 47 -14.09 -1.48 -21.93
N THR A 48 -14.02 -0.15 -21.83
CA THR A 48 -14.93 0.78 -22.52
C THR A 48 -14.43 1.17 -23.91
N THR A 49 -13.15 0.97 -24.21
CA THR A 49 -12.62 1.18 -25.56
C THR A 49 -13.06 -0.01 -26.42
N PRO A 50 -14.04 0.13 -27.36
CA PRO A 50 -14.29 -0.94 -28.31
C PRO A 50 -12.98 -1.14 -29.06
N ALA A 51 -12.52 -2.39 -29.13
CA ALA A 51 -11.34 -2.76 -29.90
C ALA A 51 -11.40 -2.02 -31.23
N SER A 52 -10.45 -1.09 -31.43
CA SER A 52 -10.34 -0.28 -32.63
C SER A 52 -10.41 -1.20 -33.82
N THR A 53 -11.57 -1.26 -34.47
CA THR A 53 -11.78 -1.97 -35.72
C THR A 53 -10.79 -1.41 -36.73
N ARG A 54 -9.77 -2.21 -37.03
CA ARG A 54 -9.05 -2.22 -38.29
C ARG A 54 -8.87 -3.67 -38.70
#